data_AF-A0A2N3D5C5-F1
#
_entry.id   AF-A0A2N3D5C5-F1
#
_cell.length_a   1.000
_cell.length_b   1.000
_cell.length_c   1.000
_cell.angle_alpha   90.00
_cell.angle_beta   90.00
_cell.angle_gamma   90.00
#
_symmetry.space_group_name_H-M   'P 1'
#
loop_
_entity.id
_entity.type
_entity.pdbx_description
1 polymer ?
#
loop_
_entity_poly.entity_id
_entity_poly.type
_entity_poly.pdbx_seq_one_letter_code
_entity_poly.pdbx_strand_id
1 'polypeptide(L)'
;MATQLKLVEEDKKAVDRQKALEAALAQIDRAFGKGSAMKLGSKETMQVESISTGSLGLDIALGIGGLPRGRVIEVYGPESSGKTTLALHVIAEAQKAGGTAAFVDAEHALDPVYAKKLGVDIDELIVSQPDTGEQALEIVDTLV
;
A
#
# COMPACT_ATOMS: atom_id res chain seq x y z
N MET A 1 51.95 -13.91 24.61
CA MET A 1 51.85 -13.03 23.43
C MET A 1 51.03 -13.61 22.26
N ALA A 2 50.42 -14.81 22.35
CA ALA A 2 49.65 -15.39 21.24
C ALA A 2 48.16 -14.96 21.19
N THR A 3 47.61 -14.43 22.29
CA THR A 3 46.18 -14.12 22.42
C THR A 3 45.77 -12.82 21.72
N GLN A 4 46.72 -11.92 21.44
CA GLN A 4 46.46 -10.60 20.89
C GLN A 4 46.34 -10.59 19.35
N LEU A 5 46.91 -11.59 18.67
CA LEU A 5 46.85 -11.74 17.20
C LEU A 5 45.49 -12.28 16.71
N LYS A 6 44.86 -13.19 17.48
CA LYS A 6 43.58 -13.82 17.10
C LYS A 6 42.41 -12.83 17.07
N LEU A 7 42.35 -11.93 18.05
CA LEU A 7 41.30 -10.90 18.16
C LEU A 7 41.35 -9.93 16.97
N VAL A 8 42.54 -9.53 16.53
CA VAL A 8 42.73 -8.57 15.42
C VAL A 8 42.34 -9.18 14.06
N GLU A 9 42.53 -10.49 13.87
CA GLU A 9 42.13 -11.19 12.64
C GLU A 9 40.62 -11.40 12.54
N GLU A 10 39.94 -11.69 13.66
CA GLU A 10 38.48 -11.82 13.71
C GLU A 10 37.79 -10.48 13.47
N ASP A 11 38.31 -9.38 14.05
CA ASP A 11 37.80 -8.03 13.82
C ASP A 11 37.96 -7.60 12.35
N LYS A 12 39.11 -7.89 11.73
CA LYS A 12 39.31 -7.62 10.29
C LYS A 12 38.32 -8.37 9.40
N LYS A 13 38.08 -9.66 9.67
CA LYS A 13 37.11 -10.46 8.90
C LYS A 13 35.68 -9.96 9.05
N ALA A 14 35.28 -9.52 10.24
CA ALA A 14 33.98 -8.92 10.49
C ALA A 14 33.80 -7.62 9.68
N VAL A 15 34.82 -6.76 9.68
CA VAL A 15 34.83 -5.50 8.91
C VAL A 15 34.76 -5.75 7.40
N ASP A 16 35.52 -6.72 6.88
CA ASP A 16 35.51 -7.04 5.44
C ASP A 16 34.16 -7.64 5.00
N ARG A 17 33.55 -8.49 5.83
CA ARG A 17 32.21 -9.03 5.58
C ARG A 17 31.15 -7.94 5.56
N GLN A 18 31.27 -6.95 6.45
CA GLN A 18 30.33 -5.83 6.52
C GLN A 18 30.45 -4.91 5.30
N LYS A 19 31.67 -4.63 4.83
CA LYS A 19 31.89 -3.87 3.59
C LYS A 19 31.33 -4.59 2.36
N ALA A 20 31.52 -5.90 2.25
CA ALA A 20 30.97 -6.69 1.16
C ALA A 20 29.42 -6.67 1.15
N LEU A 21 28.81 -6.73 2.33
CA LEU A 21 27.36 -6.62 2.49
C LEU A 21 26.85 -5.23 2.07
N GLU A 22 27.51 -4.16 2.49
CA GLU A 22 27.14 -2.79 2.10
C GLU A 22 27.26 -2.56 0.60
N ALA A 23 28.31 -3.10 -0.04
CA ALA A 23 28.48 -3.03 -1.49
C ALA A 23 27.38 -3.79 -2.25
N ALA A 24 26.98 -4.96 -1.76
CA ALA A 24 25.90 -5.74 -2.35
C ALA A 24 24.54 -5.02 -2.21
N LEU A 25 24.24 -4.46 -1.03
CA LEU A 25 23.03 -3.67 -0.81
C LEU A 25 22.98 -2.44 -1.74
N ALA A 26 24.10 -1.74 -1.92
CA ALA A 26 24.20 -0.61 -2.84
C ALA A 26 24.02 -1.01 -4.32
N GLN A 27 24.45 -2.21 -4.71
CA GLN A 27 24.18 -2.74 -6.06
C GLN A 27 22.71 -3.03 -6.27
N ILE A 28 22.03 -3.60 -5.27
CA ILE A 28 20.59 -3.88 -5.31
C ILE A 28 19.81 -2.56 -5.45
N ASP A 29 20.12 -1.54 -4.63
CA ASP A 29 19.48 -0.23 -4.72
C ASP A 29 19.66 0.46 -6.08
N ARG A 30 20.84 0.32 -6.72
CA ARG A 30 21.08 0.88 -8.06
C ARG A 30 20.32 0.14 -9.16
N ALA A 31 20.17 -1.18 -9.04
CA ALA A 31 19.54 -2.01 -10.05
C ALA A 31 18.00 -1.96 -9.97
N PHE A 32 17.45 -1.84 -8.76
CA PHE A 32 16.02 -2.03 -8.50
C PHE A 32 15.34 -0.84 -7.81
N GLY A 33 16.06 0.25 -7.56
CA GLY A 33 15.55 1.46 -6.90
C GLY A 33 15.83 1.48 -5.40
N LYS A 34 15.85 2.68 -4.81
CA LYS A 34 16.12 2.88 -3.37
C LYS A 34 15.12 2.08 -2.51
N GLY A 35 15.62 1.36 -1.52
CA GLY A 35 14.80 0.60 -0.56
C GLY A 35 14.46 -0.81 -1.03
N SER A 36 15.05 -1.28 -2.12
CA SER A 36 14.87 -2.63 -2.65
C SER A 36 15.53 -3.71 -1.79
N ALA A 37 16.55 -3.35 -0.98
CA ALA A 37 17.03 -4.18 0.11
C ALA A 37 17.47 -3.33 1.30
N MET A 38 16.77 -3.45 2.43
CA MET A 38 17.04 -2.71 3.66
C MET A 38 17.10 -3.63 4.88
N LYS A 39 17.82 -3.22 5.92
CA LYS A 39 17.79 -3.92 7.20
C LYS A 39 16.42 -3.68 7.84
N LEU A 40 15.75 -4.73 8.32
CA LEU A 40 14.40 -4.60 8.91
C LEU A 40 14.34 -3.59 10.08
N GLY A 41 15.46 -3.37 10.77
CA GLY A 41 15.58 -2.38 11.86
C GLY A 41 16.04 -0.98 11.44
N SER A 42 16.36 -0.72 10.17
CA SER A 42 16.68 0.64 9.72
C SER A 42 15.40 1.47 9.70
N LYS A 43 15.33 2.46 10.60
CA LYS A 43 14.22 3.43 10.74
C LYS A 43 14.18 4.45 9.60
N GLU A 44 14.35 4.04 8.35
CA GLU A 44 13.84 4.86 7.28
C GLU A 44 12.33 4.64 7.26
N THR A 45 11.62 5.57 7.92
CA THR A 45 10.18 5.68 7.75
C THR A 45 9.95 6.04 6.30
N MET A 46 9.66 5.06 5.46
CA MET A 46 9.01 5.36 4.18
C MET A 46 7.73 6.08 4.55
N GLN A 47 7.65 7.38 4.25
CA GLN A 47 6.40 8.11 4.39
C GLN A 47 5.46 7.56 3.32
N VAL A 48 4.64 6.61 3.73
CA VAL A 48 3.61 6.03 2.86
C VAL A 48 2.45 7.02 2.89
N GLU A 49 2.17 7.65 1.75
CA GLU A 49 0.97 8.46 1.59
C GLU A 49 -0.27 7.61 1.86
N SER A 50 -1.28 8.20 2.51
CA SER A 50 -2.51 7.51 2.89
C SER A 50 -3.75 8.26 2.40
N ILE A 51 -4.85 7.53 2.24
CA ILE A 51 -6.19 8.06 1.94
C ILE A 51 -7.06 7.79 3.16
N SER A 52 -7.70 8.83 3.70
CA SER A 52 -8.61 8.66 4.84
C SER A 52 -9.72 7.66 4.52
N THR A 53 -10.13 6.90 5.53
CA THR A 53 -11.27 5.98 5.43
C THR A 53 -12.62 6.69 5.56
N GLY A 54 -12.64 8.00 5.83
CA GLY A 54 -13.83 8.74 6.23
C GLY A 54 -14.23 8.52 7.70
N SER A 55 -13.50 7.66 8.42
CA SER A 55 -13.71 7.38 9.84
C SER A 55 -12.43 7.69 10.63
N LEU A 56 -12.46 8.78 11.39
CA LEU A 56 -11.32 9.21 12.21
C LEU A 56 -10.83 8.11 13.17
N GLY A 57 -11.75 7.34 13.75
CA GLY A 57 -11.39 6.23 14.65
C GLY A 57 -10.60 5.13 13.93
N LEU A 58 -10.97 4.82 12.68
CA LEU A 58 -10.28 3.81 11.89
C LEU A 58 -8.93 4.33 11.38
N ASP A 59 -8.86 5.59 10.95
CA ASP A 59 -7.62 6.24 10.51
C ASP A 59 -6.56 6.28 11.61
N ILE A 60 -6.99 6.56 12.85
CA ILE A 60 -6.12 6.48 14.04
C ILE A 60 -5.69 5.04 14.30
N ALA A 61 -6.61 4.08 14.23
CA ALA A 61 -6.31 2.66 14.47
C ALA A 61 -5.31 2.10 13.44
N LEU A 62 -5.33 2.58 12.20
CA LEU A 62 -4.39 2.22 11.14
C LEU A 62 -2.98 2.84 11.36
N GLY A 63 -2.87 3.85 12.23
CA GLY A 63 -1.60 4.45 12.66
C GLY A 63 -0.92 5.38 11.64
N ILE A 64 -1.32 5.31 10.37
CA ILE A 64 -0.81 6.15 9.28
C ILE A 64 -1.85 7.15 8.75
N GLY A 65 -3.00 7.27 9.41
CA GLY A 65 -4.05 8.23 9.06
C GLY A 65 -4.97 7.79 7.91
N GLY A 66 -4.94 6.52 7.50
CA GLY A 66 -5.80 6.00 6.44
C GLY A 66 -5.24 4.75 5.75
N LEU A 67 -5.79 4.43 4.58
CA LEU A 67 -5.32 3.33 3.73
C LEU A 67 -4.06 3.74 2.96
N PRO A 68 -2.99 2.93 2.95
CA PRO A 68 -1.74 3.26 2.25
C PRO A 68 -1.91 3.23 0.73
N ARG A 69 -1.36 4.24 0.04
CA ARG A 69 -1.28 4.27 -1.42
C ARG A 69 -0.27 3.25 -1.95
N GLY A 70 -0.53 2.73 -3.16
CA GLY A 70 0.33 1.77 -3.84
C GLY A 70 0.39 0.39 -3.18
N ARG A 71 -0.64 0.02 -2.42
CA ARG A 71 -0.76 -1.27 -1.71
C ARG A 71 -2.14 -1.84 -1.92
N VAL A 72 -2.23 -3.17 -1.88
CA VAL A 72 -3.51 -3.90 -1.89
C VAL A 72 -4.07 -3.91 -0.46
N ILE A 73 -5.37 -3.61 -0.34
CA ILE A 73 -6.11 -3.64 0.92
C ILE A 73 -7.29 -4.58 0.76
N GLU A 74 -7.47 -5.47 1.73
CA GLU A 74 -8.61 -6.38 1.80
C GLU A 74 -9.55 -5.96 2.94
N VAL A 75 -10.83 -5.76 2.61
CA VAL A 75 -11.90 -5.52 3.58
C VAL A 75 -12.89 -6.68 3.49
N TYR A 76 -12.91 -7.54 4.49
CA TYR A 76 -13.79 -8.72 4.53
C TYR A 76 -14.73 -8.68 5.75
N GLY A 77 -15.82 -9.44 5.69
CA GLY A 77 -16.82 -9.51 6.75
C GLY A 77 -18.19 -9.95 6.27
N PRO A 78 -19.15 -10.17 7.20
CA PRO A 78 -20.50 -10.63 6.87
C PRO A 78 -21.23 -9.73 5.86
N GLU A 79 -22.27 -10.27 5.22
CA GLU A 79 -23.20 -9.47 4.44
C GLU A 79 -23.79 -8.35 5.32
N SER A 80 -24.02 -7.17 4.73
CA SER A 80 -24.52 -5.98 5.45
C SER A 80 -23.61 -5.45 6.58
N SER A 81 -22.34 -5.89 6.67
CA SER A 81 -21.38 -5.35 7.66
C SER A 81 -20.80 -3.97 7.31
N GLY A 82 -21.21 -3.37 6.18
CA GLY A 82 -20.75 -2.05 5.75
C GLY A 82 -19.48 -2.02 4.89
N LYS A 83 -19.05 -3.16 4.30
CA LYS A 83 -17.86 -3.24 3.44
C LYS A 83 -17.92 -2.24 2.27
N THR A 84 -18.99 -2.29 1.48
CA THR A 84 -19.20 -1.39 0.35
C THR A 84 -19.35 0.05 0.80
N THR A 85 -20.03 0.30 1.92
CA THR A 85 -20.14 1.64 2.52
C THR A 85 -18.76 2.22 2.85
N LEU A 86 -17.88 1.42 3.47
CA LEU A 86 -16.50 1.84 3.77
C LEU A 86 -15.71 2.13 2.49
N ALA A 87 -15.80 1.27 1.49
CA ALA A 87 -15.13 1.47 0.20
C ALA A 87 -15.59 2.78 -0.49
N LEU A 88 -16.90 3.07 -0.46
CA LEU A 88 -17.45 4.31 -1.01
C LEU A 88 -17.01 5.55 -0.23
N HIS A 89 -16.85 5.46 1.09
CA HIS A 89 -16.26 6.56 1.87
C HIS A 89 -14.79 6.82 1.51
N VAL A 90 -13.99 5.77 1.34
CA VAL A 90 -12.60 5.90 0.88
C VAL A 90 -12.55 6.56 -0.51
N ILE A 91 -13.44 6.17 -1.42
CA ILE A 91 -13.56 6.79 -2.75
C ILE A 91 -13.91 8.28 -2.63
N ALA A 92 -14.89 8.62 -1.79
CA ALA A 92 -15.27 10.01 -1.57
C ALA A 92 -14.10 10.84 -1.02
N GLU A 93 -13.33 10.31 -0.06
CA GLU A 93 -12.14 10.99 0.48
C GLU A 93 -11.02 11.10 -0.58
N ALA A 94 -10.84 10.10 -1.43
CA ALA A 94 -9.89 10.16 -2.55
C ALA A 94 -10.27 11.25 -3.56
N GLN A 95 -11.54 11.34 -3.93
CA GLN A 95 -12.06 12.37 -4.84
C GLN A 95 -11.97 13.78 -4.24
N LYS A 96 -12.30 13.94 -2.95
CA LYS A 96 -12.13 15.24 -2.23
C LYS A 96 -10.69 15.72 -2.23
N ALA A 97 -9.72 14.80 -2.20
CA ALA A 97 -8.30 15.11 -2.31
C ALA A 97 -7.83 15.39 -3.76
N GLY A 98 -8.76 15.45 -4.73
CA GLY A 98 -8.47 15.68 -6.15
C GLY A 98 -8.01 14.43 -6.91
N GLY A 99 -8.19 13.24 -6.34
CA GLY A 99 -7.89 11.97 -7.01
C GLY A 99 -9.03 11.46 -7.87
N THR A 100 -8.71 10.59 -8.82
CA THR A 100 -9.68 9.81 -9.59
C THR A 100 -9.88 8.44 -8.96
N ALA A 101 -11.10 7.90 -9.03
CA ALA A 101 -11.42 6.57 -8.52
C ALA A 101 -12.12 5.74 -9.60
N ALA A 102 -11.91 4.43 -9.53
CA ALA A 102 -12.62 3.45 -10.32
C ALA A 102 -13.27 2.41 -9.41
N PHE A 103 -14.44 1.93 -9.78
CA PHE A 103 -15.20 0.90 -9.08
C PHE A 103 -15.50 -0.26 -10.04
N VAL A 104 -14.97 -1.44 -9.74
CA VAL A 104 -15.25 -2.67 -10.47
C VAL A 104 -16.35 -3.43 -9.73
N ASP A 105 -17.58 -3.30 -10.20
CA ASP A 105 -18.78 -3.88 -9.59
C ASP A 105 -19.04 -5.30 -10.11
N ALA A 106 -18.38 -6.28 -9.51
CA ALA A 106 -18.62 -7.69 -9.81
C ALA A 106 -19.93 -8.25 -9.21
N GLU A 107 -20.57 -7.52 -8.28
CA GLU A 107 -21.83 -7.94 -7.64
C GLU A 107 -23.07 -7.34 -8.31
N HIS A 108 -22.88 -6.39 -9.22
CA HIS A 108 -23.94 -5.67 -9.94
C HIS A 108 -24.94 -5.00 -8.97
N ALA A 109 -24.44 -4.52 -7.82
CA ALA A 109 -25.23 -4.08 -6.68
C ALA A 109 -24.97 -2.63 -6.27
N LEU A 110 -24.13 -1.89 -7.00
CA LEU A 110 -23.83 -0.50 -6.67
C LEU A 110 -25.05 0.42 -6.88
N ASP A 111 -25.50 1.08 -5.81
CA ASP A 111 -26.53 2.12 -5.85
C ASP A 111 -25.90 3.52 -6.00
N PRO A 112 -26.03 4.19 -7.16
CA PRO A 112 -25.45 5.52 -7.38
C PRO A 112 -26.09 6.61 -6.50
N VAL A 113 -27.36 6.46 -6.12
CA VAL A 113 -28.04 7.40 -5.22
C VAL A 113 -27.46 7.30 -3.81
N TYR A 114 -27.18 6.08 -3.35
CA TYR A 114 -26.53 5.86 -2.07
C TYR A 114 -25.08 6.37 -2.08
N ALA A 115 -24.29 6.04 -3.10
CA ALA A 115 -22.92 6.52 -3.25
C ALA A 115 -22.83 8.05 -3.24
N LYS A 116 -23.74 8.74 -3.94
CA LYS A 116 -23.82 10.21 -3.93
C LYS A 116 -24.06 10.78 -2.53
N LYS A 117 -24.93 10.14 -1.74
CA LYS A 117 -25.20 10.55 -0.34
C LYS A 117 -23.97 10.37 0.57
N LEU A 118 -23.07 9.45 0.25
CA LEU A 118 -21.81 9.27 0.96
C LEU A 118 -20.72 10.28 0.55
N GLY A 119 -21.00 11.12 -0.46
CA GLY A 119 -20.10 12.16 -0.94
C GLY A 119 -19.21 11.74 -2.10
N VAL A 120 -19.53 10.62 -2.76
CA VAL A 120 -18.89 10.22 -4.02
C VAL A 120 -19.36 11.15 -5.13
N ASP A 121 -18.41 11.66 -5.91
CA ASP A 121 -18.69 12.32 -7.18
C ASP A 121 -19.01 11.25 -8.24
N ILE A 122 -20.30 11.11 -8.53
CA ILE A 122 -20.81 10.09 -9.45
C ILE A 122 -20.50 10.42 -10.90
N ASP A 123 -20.37 11.72 -11.23
CA ASP A 123 -20.15 12.14 -12.61
C ASP A 123 -18.71 11.81 -13.05
N GLU A 124 -17.77 11.74 -12.10
CA GLU A 124 -16.35 11.43 -12.32
C GLU A 124 -15.93 10.01 -11.87
N LEU A 125 -16.84 9.21 -11.30
CA LEU A 125 -16.53 7.84 -10.88
C LEU A 125 -16.51 6.91 -12.10
N ILE A 126 -15.36 6.29 -12.38
CA ILE A 126 -15.24 5.26 -13.41
C ILE A 126 -15.88 3.97 -12.88
N VAL A 127 -16.85 3.39 -13.61
CA VAL A 127 -17.50 2.14 -13.22
C VAL A 127 -17.33 1.09 -14.30
N SER A 128 -17.00 -0.13 -13.88
CA SER A 128 -16.95 -1.31 -14.74
C SER A 128 -17.79 -2.44 -14.14
N GLN A 129 -18.56 -3.13 -14.99
CA GLN A 129 -19.34 -4.32 -14.63
C GLN A 129 -18.85 -5.50 -15.50
N PRO A 130 -17.83 -6.23 -15.03
CA PRO A 130 -17.23 -7.31 -15.78
C PRO A 130 -18.08 -8.59 -15.74
N ASP A 131 -18.04 -9.37 -16.81
CA ASP A 131 -18.71 -10.66 -16.92
C ASP A 131 -17.94 -11.78 -16.19
N THR A 132 -16.62 -11.65 -16.02
CA THR A 132 -15.77 -12.65 -15.35
C THR A 132 -14.73 -12.02 -14.42
N GLY A 133 -14.18 -12.84 -13.50
CA GLY A 133 -13.11 -12.40 -12.60
C GLY A 133 -11.81 -12.05 -13.33
N GLU A 134 -11.47 -12.78 -14.40
CA GLU A 134 -10.31 -12.48 -15.24
C GLU A 134 -10.44 -11.11 -15.91
N GLN A 135 -11.62 -10.81 -16.46
CA GLN A 135 -11.89 -9.50 -17.06
C GLN A 135 -11.83 -8.40 -16.00
N ALA A 136 -12.35 -8.64 -14.79
CA ALA A 136 -12.25 -7.69 -13.68
C ALA A 136 -10.79 -7.34 -13.37
N LEU A 137 -9.93 -8.36 -13.28
CA LEU A 137 -8.50 -8.17 -12.98
C LEU A 137 -7.74 -7.49 -14.13
N GLU A 138 -8.03 -7.81 -15.39
CA GLU A 138 -7.43 -7.16 -16.56
C GLU A 138 -7.80 -5.67 -16.63
N ILE A 139 -9.05 -5.33 -16.29
CA ILE A 139 -9.49 -3.93 -16.18
C ILE A 139 -8.74 -3.21 -15.06
N VAL A 140 -8.60 -3.84 -13.88
CA VAL A 140 -7.82 -3.24 -12.78
C VAL A 140 -6.37 -3.01 -13.22
N ASP A 141 -5.72 -3.98 -13.85
CA ASP A 141 -4.31 -3.86 -14.32
C ASP A 141 -4.13 -2.73 -15.34
N THR A 142 -5.09 -2.56 -16.26
CA THR A 142 -5.04 -1.52 -17.30
C THR A 142 -5.18 -0.10 -16.73
N LEU A 143 -5.79 0.07 -15.56
CA LEU A 143 -6.02 1.37 -14.92
C LEU A 143 -4.81 1.88 -14.12
N VAL A 144 -3.76 1.08 -13.92
CA VAL A 144 -2.58 1.40 -13.08
C VAL A 144 -1.40 1.91 -13.89
#